data_AF-F4FY03-F1
#
_entry.id   AF-F4FY03-F1
#
_cell.length_a   1.000
_cell.length_b   1.000
_cell.length_c   1.000
_cell.angle_alpha   90.00
_cell.angle_beta   90.00
_cell.angle_gamma   90.00
#
_symmetry.space_group_name_H-M   'P 1'
#
loop_
_entity.id
_entity.type
_entity.pdbx_description
1 polymer ?
#
loop_
_entity_poly.entity_id
_entity_poly.type
_entity_poly.pdbx_seq_one_letter_code
_entity_poly.pdbx_strand_id
1 'polypeptide(L)'
;MEADQKIRDVLIRFEEVIENHSNNLTQLENIIAINEPDFERCSRVVKRIRRTRKEILSGLKTIVEYFPTLTDEKVREETIGIVSYLHMIGFSDEVELLKDIESMLNRIGTSLNIDEDLKELEQLIAMTSKLSF
;
A
#
# COMPACT_ATOMS: atom_id res chain seq x y z
N MET A 1 20.30 -16.64 8.82
CA MET A 1 19.37 -17.26 9.78
C MET A 1 18.46 -16.24 10.46
N GLU A 2 18.96 -15.26 11.24
CA GLU A 2 18.08 -14.25 11.89
C GLU A 2 17.42 -13.29 10.87
N ALA A 3 18.18 -12.82 9.87
CA ALA A 3 17.66 -11.96 8.81
C ALA A 3 16.58 -12.66 7.96
N ASP A 4 16.83 -13.92 7.56
CA ASP A 4 15.86 -14.71 6.81
C ASP A 4 14.56 -14.93 7.61
N GLN A 5 14.65 -15.17 8.92
CA GLN A 5 13.47 -15.32 9.77
C GLN A 5 12.68 -14.00 9.89
N LYS A 6 13.36 -12.86 10.08
CA LYS A 6 12.70 -11.55 10.15
C LYS A 6 11.93 -11.23 8.88
N ILE A 7 12.52 -11.53 7.71
CA ILE A 7 11.83 -11.31 6.44
C ILE A 7 10.68 -12.31 6.28
N ARG A 8 10.84 -13.59 6.61
CA ARG A 8 9.74 -14.57 6.60
C ARG A 8 8.54 -14.13 7.44
N ASP A 9 8.78 -13.63 8.65
CA ASP A 9 7.73 -13.13 9.53
C ASP A 9 6.99 -11.93 8.90
N VAL A 10 7.70 -11.07 8.16
CA VAL A 10 7.09 -9.97 7.40
C VAL A 10 6.29 -10.50 6.22
N LEU A 11 6.80 -11.46 5.45
CA LEU A 11 6.09 -12.02 4.30
C LEU A 11 4.76 -12.67 4.72
N ILE A 12 4.76 -13.44 5.81
CA ILE A 12 3.54 -14.05 6.38
C ILE A 12 2.52 -12.97 6.74
N ARG A 13 2.96 -11.89 7.39
CA ARG A 13 2.06 -10.76 7.74
C ARG A 13 1.57 -10.02 6.50
N PHE A 14 2.41 -9.92 5.48
CA PHE A 14 2.08 -9.22 4.24
C PHE A 14 0.93 -9.87 3.50
N GLU A 15 0.75 -11.18 3.55
CA GLU A 15 -0.40 -11.86 2.95
C GLU A 15 -1.73 -11.23 3.42
N GLU A 16 -1.94 -11.14 4.74
CA GLU A 16 -3.16 -10.56 5.32
C GLU A 16 -3.26 -9.05 5.09
N VAL A 17 -2.15 -8.32 5.26
CA VAL A 17 -2.15 -6.85 5.13
C VAL A 17 -2.42 -6.42 3.70
N ILE A 18 -1.87 -7.13 2.71
CA ILE A 18 -2.08 -6.88 1.29
C ILE A 18 -3.52 -7.20 0.89
N GLU A 19 -4.06 -8.34 1.34
CA GLU A 19 -5.46 -8.68 1.08
C GLU A 19 -6.41 -7.61 1.65
N ASN A 20 -6.17 -7.18 2.88
CA ASN A 20 -6.93 -6.10 3.51
C ASN A 20 -6.80 -4.77 2.74
N HIS A 21 -5.60 -4.44 2.27
CA HIS A 21 -5.35 -3.25 1.46
C HIS A 21 -6.13 -3.31 0.15
N SER A 22 -5.99 -4.39 -0.61
CA SER A 22 -6.74 -4.63 -1.87
C SER A 22 -8.25 -4.54 -1.66
N ASN A 23 -8.79 -5.18 -0.62
CA ASN A 23 -10.22 -5.12 -0.30
C ASN A 23 -10.71 -3.69 0.02
N ASN A 24 -9.85 -2.85 0.61
CA ASN A 24 -10.18 -1.44 0.84
C ASN A 24 -10.09 -0.61 -0.45
N LEU A 25 -9.13 -0.89 -1.34
CA LEU A 25 -9.04 -0.24 -2.64
C LEU A 25 -10.27 -0.55 -3.49
N THR A 26 -10.68 -1.81 -3.58
CA THR A 26 -11.92 -2.20 -4.31
C THR A 26 -13.16 -1.53 -3.72
N GLN A 27 -13.23 -1.34 -2.39
CA GLN A 27 -14.33 -0.58 -1.81
C GLN A 27 -14.33 0.89 -2.23
N LEU A 28 -13.15 1.51 -2.34
CA LEU A 28 -13.00 2.89 -2.78
C LEU A 28 -13.36 3.04 -4.27
N GLU A 29 -12.86 2.14 -5.11
CA GLU A 29 -13.19 2.04 -6.53
C GLU A 29 -14.70 1.92 -6.76
N ASN A 30 -15.37 1.05 -6.01
CA ASN A 30 -16.83 0.91 -6.11
C ASN A 30 -17.58 2.21 -5.76
N ILE A 31 -17.10 2.97 -4.77
CA ILE A 31 -17.71 4.26 -4.42
C ILE A 31 -17.54 5.25 -5.59
N ILE A 32 -16.35 5.30 -6.18
CA ILE A 32 -16.04 6.15 -7.34
C ILE A 32 -16.94 5.75 -8.54
N ALA A 33 -17.08 4.46 -8.81
CA ALA A 33 -17.86 3.93 -9.93
C ALA A 33 -19.36 4.24 -9.82
N ILE A 34 -19.92 4.23 -8.60
CA ILE A 34 -21.32 4.64 -8.34
C ILE A 34 -21.49 6.16 -8.55
N ASN A 35 -20.42 6.93 -8.36
CA ASN A 35 -20.40 8.39 -8.49
C ASN A 35 -21.46 9.09 -7.62
N GLU A 36 -21.69 8.54 -6.42
CA GLU A 36 -22.53 9.11 -5.37
C GLU A 36 -21.62 9.61 -4.23
N PRO A 37 -21.47 10.93 -4.07
CA PRO A 37 -20.56 11.50 -3.07
C PRO A 37 -21.04 11.22 -1.63
N ASP A 38 -20.40 10.26 -0.96
CA ASP A 38 -20.59 9.97 0.47
C ASP A 38 -19.29 10.20 1.24
N PHE A 39 -19.14 11.39 1.80
CA PHE A 39 -17.93 11.78 2.52
C PHE A 39 -17.62 10.85 3.70
N GLU A 40 -18.63 10.42 4.46
CA GLU A 40 -18.41 9.60 5.66
C GLU A 40 -17.90 8.21 5.28
N ARG A 41 -18.49 7.59 4.26
CA ARG A 41 -18.03 6.31 3.74
C ARG A 41 -16.63 6.42 3.14
N CYS A 42 -16.35 7.44 2.34
CA CYS A 42 -15.02 7.68 1.77
C CYS A 42 -13.96 7.83 2.87
N SER A 43 -14.24 8.69 3.86
CA SER A 43 -13.34 8.96 4.98
C SER A 43 -13.04 7.69 5.79
N ARG A 44 -14.05 6.85 6.05
CA ARG A 44 -13.86 5.56 6.73
C ARG A 44 -12.97 4.60 5.93
N VAL A 45 -13.19 4.48 4.62
CA VAL A 45 -12.38 3.60 3.75
C VAL A 45 -10.94 4.11 3.69
N VAL A 46 -10.73 5.40 3.41
CA VAL A 46 -9.39 6.01 3.36
C VAL A 46 -8.65 5.87 4.69
N LYS A 47 -9.33 6.01 5.83
CA LYS A 47 -8.74 5.77 7.15
C LYS A 47 -8.24 4.32 7.33
N ARG A 48 -8.91 3.33 6.75
CA ARG A 48 -8.46 1.93 6.77
C ARG A 48 -7.26 1.71 5.84
N ILE A 49 -7.30 2.30 4.64
CA ILE A 49 -6.17 2.29 3.70
C ILE A 49 -4.92 2.88 4.37
N ARG A 50 -5.05 4.03 5.04
CA ARG A 50 -3.94 4.64 5.81
C ARG A 50 -3.35 3.71 6.87
N ARG A 51 -4.16 2.86 7.50
CA ARG A 51 -3.67 1.89 8.50
C ARG A 51 -2.88 0.77 7.85
N THR A 52 -3.45 0.13 6.83
CA THR A 52 -2.76 -0.93 6.09
C THR A 52 -1.49 -0.41 5.43
N ARG A 53 -1.49 0.81 4.88
CA ARG A 53 -0.30 1.48 4.34
C ARG A 53 0.82 1.61 5.38
N LYS A 54 0.51 2.00 6.62
CA LYS A 54 1.51 2.08 7.71
C LYS A 54 2.10 0.72 8.07
N GLU A 55 1.28 -0.33 8.04
CA GLU A 55 1.73 -1.69 8.30
C GLU A 55 2.65 -2.18 7.17
N ILE A 56 2.30 -1.92 5.91
CA ILE A 56 3.15 -2.21 4.75
C ILE A 56 4.48 -1.45 4.85
N LEU A 57 4.45 -0.15 5.18
CA LEU A 57 5.66 0.66 5.38
C LEU A 57 6.60 0.06 6.44
N SER A 58 6.04 -0.39 7.56
CA SER A 58 6.81 -1.03 8.64
C SER A 58 7.51 -2.31 8.16
N GLY A 59 6.78 -3.17 7.44
CA GLY A 59 7.36 -4.39 6.87
C GLY A 59 8.40 -4.09 5.79
N LEU A 60 8.16 -3.11 4.92
CA LEU A 60 9.11 -2.72 3.87
C LEU A 60 10.41 -2.18 4.44
N LYS A 61 10.37 -1.43 5.57
CA LYS A 61 11.60 -1.00 6.26
C LYS A 61 12.43 -2.21 6.72
N THR A 62 11.77 -3.21 7.30
CA THR A 62 12.42 -4.47 7.68
C THR A 62 13.03 -5.16 6.46
N ILE A 63 12.27 -5.27 5.37
CA ILE A 63 12.77 -5.88 4.13
C ILE A 63 14.01 -5.12 3.62
N VAL A 64 13.94 -3.80 3.46
CA VAL A 64 15.06 -2.98 2.97
C VAL A 64 16.32 -3.15 3.84
N GLU A 65 16.15 -3.23 5.17
CA GLU A 65 17.25 -3.40 6.11
C GLU A 65 17.93 -4.77 5.98
N TYR A 66 17.15 -5.86 5.88
CA TYR A 66 17.67 -7.23 5.97
C TYR A 66 17.89 -7.91 4.61
N PHE A 67 17.26 -7.43 3.53
CA PHE A 67 17.31 -8.04 2.20
C PHE A 67 18.73 -8.26 1.63
N PRO A 68 19.69 -7.32 1.79
CA PRO A 68 21.06 -7.54 1.31
C PRO A 68 21.77 -8.72 2.00
N THR A 69 21.33 -9.09 3.20
CA THR A 69 21.93 -10.15 4.03
C THR A 69 21.24 -11.50 3.90
N LEU A 70 20.21 -11.61 3.06
CA LEU A 70 19.50 -12.87 2.83
C LEU A 70 20.42 -13.94 2.25
N THR A 71 20.33 -15.14 2.82
CA THR A 71 21.08 -16.32 2.36
C THR A 71 20.17 -17.35 1.70
N ASP A 72 18.89 -17.34 2.05
CA ASP A 72 17.87 -18.22 1.48
C ASP A 72 17.32 -17.64 0.17
N GLU A 73 17.60 -18.33 -0.93
CA GLU A 73 17.17 -17.93 -2.28
C GLU A 73 15.64 -17.92 -2.42
N LYS A 74 14.93 -18.85 -1.79
CA LYS A 74 13.47 -18.89 -1.84
C LYS A 74 12.86 -17.66 -1.16
N VAL A 75 13.37 -17.29 0.02
CA VAL A 75 12.92 -16.08 0.73
C VAL A 75 13.21 -14.83 -0.08
N ARG A 76 14.36 -14.79 -0.76
CA ARG A 76 14.73 -13.69 -1.63
C ARG A 76 13.75 -13.53 -2.80
N GLU A 77 13.43 -14.62 -3.50
CA GLU A 77 12.46 -14.62 -4.61
C GLU A 77 11.05 -14.20 -4.16
N GLU A 78 10.55 -14.77 -3.07
CA GLU A 78 9.24 -14.41 -2.49
C GLU A 78 9.18 -12.92 -2.13
N THR A 79 10.26 -12.39 -1.55
CA THR A 79 10.37 -10.97 -1.20
C THR A 79 10.35 -10.08 -2.44
N ILE A 80 11.12 -10.43 -3.48
CA ILE A 80 11.12 -9.69 -4.75
C ILE A 80 9.71 -9.69 -5.36
N GLY A 81 9.03 -10.84 -5.36
CA GLY A 81 7.69 -10.98 -5.90
C GLY A 81 6.68 -10.05 -5.20
N ILE A 82 6.63 -10.08 -3.87
CA ILE A 82 5.70 -9.24 -3.10
C ILE A 82 6.04 -7.75 -3.25
N VAL A 83 7.32 -7.37 -3.20
CA VAL A 83 7.73 -5.97 -3.38
C VAL A 83 7.38 -5.46 -4.77
N SER A 84 7.55 -6.29 -5.80
CA SER A 84 7.19 -5.94 -7.18
C SER A 84 5.68 -5.76 -7.35
N TYR A 85 4.87 -6.63 -6.73
CA TYR A 85 3.41 -6.47 -6.71
C TYR A 85 2.99 -5.15 -6.05
N LEU A 86 3.54 -4.85 -4.87
CA LEU A 86 3.26 -3.60 -4.14
C LEU A 86 3.65 -2.36 -4.96
N HIS A 87 4.79 -2.42 -5.66
CA HIS A 87 5.26 -1.34 -6.53
C HIS A 87 4.36 -1.14 -7.74
N MET A 88 4.10 -2.20 -8.51
CA MET A 88 3.43 -2.08 -9.81
C MET A 88 1.93 -1.83 -9.68
N ILE A 89 1.28 -2.51 -8.75
CA ILE A 89 -0.18 -2.56 -8.66
C ILE A 89 -0.64 -1.82 -7.39
N GLY A 90 -0.19 -2.27 -6.22
CA GLY A 90 -0.74 -1.79 -4.94
C GLY A 90 -0.70 -0.27 -4.75
N PHE A 91 0.49 0.35 -4.85
CA PHE A 91 0.62 1.78 -4.58
C PHE A 91 0.18 2.67 -5.74
N SER A 92 0.36 2.22 -6.99
CA SER A 92 -0.08 2.95 -8.17
C SER A 92 -1.60 3.11 -8.20
N ASP A 93 -2.33 2.00 -7.97
CA ASP A 93 -3.79 2.00 -7.92
C ASP A 93 -4.29 2.89 -6.77
N GLU A 94 -3.63 2.82 -5.61
CA GLU A 94 -4.00 3.67 -4.48
C GLU A 94 -3.85 5.16 -4.79
N VAL A 95 -2.77 5.57 -5.46
CA VAL A 95 -2.57 6.97 -5.87
C VAL A 95 -3.71 7.44 -6.79
N GLU A 96 -4.09 6.63 -7.77
CA GLU A 96 -5.17 6.97 -8.71
C GLU A 96 -6.52 7.07 -7.99
N LEU A 97 -6.87 6.06 -7.20
CA LEU A 97 -8.14 6.04 -6.46
C LEU A 97 -8.26 7.18 -5.45
N LEU A 98 -7.16 7.56 -4.78
CA LEU A 98 -7.17 8.71 -3.88
C LEU A 98 -7.41 10.01 -4.65
N LYS A 99 -6.77 10.21 -5.80
CA LYS A 99 -6.99 11.41 -6.63
C LYS A 99 -8.42 11.48 -7.15
N ASP A 100 -8.98 10.36 -7.57
CA ASP A 100 -10.35 10.29 -8.09
C ASP A 100 -11.38 10.56 -7.00
N ILE A 101 -11.22 9.99 -5.81
CA ILE A 101 -12.15 10.25 -4.70
C ILE A 101 -12.08 11.70 -4.23
N GLU A 102 -10.87 12.28 -4.18
CA GLU A 102 -10.67 13.69 -3.83
C GLU A 102 -11.31 14.61 -4.88
N SER A 103 -11.14 14.32 -6.17
CA SER A 103 -11.80 15.04 -7.26
C SER A 103 -13.33 14.96 -7.16
N MET A 104 -13.87 13.78 -6.88
CA MET A 104 -15.31 13.58 -6.69
C MET A 104 -15.87 14.37 -5.50
N LEU A 105 -15.19 14.34 -4.35
CA LEU A 105 -15.62 15.04 -3.14
C LEU A 105 -15.48 16.56 -3.26
N ASN A 106 -14.47 17.05 -3.98
CA ASN A 106 -14.31 18.48 -4.22
C ASN A 106 -15.46 19.08 -5.04
N ARG A 107 -16.10 18.29 -5.92
CA ARG A 107 -17.30 18.73 -6.68
C ARG A 107 -18.49 19.07 -5.77
N ILE A 108 -18.54 18.50 -4.56
CA ILE A 108 -19.57 18.80 -3.55
C ILE A 108 -19.06 19.69 -2.42
N GLY A 109 -17.86 20.27 -2.56
CA GLY A 109 -17.28 21.20 -1.59
C GLY A 109 -16.68 20.53 -0.34
N THR A 110 -16.29 19.26 -0.43
CA THR A 110 -15.63 18.51 0.66
C THR A 110 -14.28 17.96 0.22
N SER A 111 -13.37 17.72 1.18
CA SER A 111 -12.02 17.22 0.90
C SER A 111 -11.56 16.24 1.97
N LEU A 112 -10.80 15.21 1.58
CA LEU A 112 -10.16 14.26 2.49
C LEU A 112 -8.75 14.68 2.89
N ASN A 113 -8.23 15.76 2.31
CA ASN A 113 -6.86 16.26 2.48
C ASN A 113 -5.82 15.15 2.25
N ILE A 114 -5.74 14.65 1.02
CA ILE A 114 -4.90 13.50 0.65
C ILE A 114 -3.43 13.85 0.36
N ASP A 115 -3.02 15.11 0.46
CA ASP A 115 -1.66 15.52 0.06
C ASP A 115 -0.56 14.79 0.84
N GLU A 116 -0.79 14.56 2.14
CA GLU A 116 0.13 13.78 2.96
C GLU A 116 0.14 12.31 2.54
N ASP A 117 -1.01 11.76 2.15
CA ASP A 117 -1.12 10.39 1.66
C ASP A 117 -0.32 10.17 0.39
N LEU A 118 -0.44 11.11 -0.56
CA LEU A 118 0.29 11.04 -1.82
C LEU A 118 1.80 11.10 -1.59
N LYS A 119 2.28 11.95 -0.67
CA LYS A 119 3.70 12.02 -0.30
C LYS A 119 4.20 10.73 0.35
N GLU A 120 3.39 10.11 1.22
CA GLU A 120 3.73 8.82 1.82
C GLU A 120 3.82 7.71 0.75
N LEU A 121 2.90 7.70 -0.22
CA LEU A 121 2.91 6.74 -1.33
C LEU A 121 4.11 6.92 -2.25
N GLU A 122 4.49 8.15 -2.58
CA GLU A 122 5.71 8.44 -3.35
C GLU A 122 6.96 7.89 -2.65
N GLN A 123 7.04 8.01 -1.32
CA GLN A 123 8.15 7.43 -0.54
C GLN A 123 8.15 5.90 -0.61
N LEU A 124 6.98 5.27 -0.50
CA LEU A 124 6.82 3.82 -0.59
C LEU A 124 7.23 3.29 -1.97
N ILE A 125 6.78 3.96 -3.04
CA ILE A 125 7.15 3.65 -4.42
C ILE A 125 8.68 3.76 -4.58
N ALA A 126 9.28 4.84 -4.08
CA ALA A 126 10.73 5.03 -4.15
C ALA A 126 11.52 3.98 -3.33
N MET A 127 10.97 3.50 -2.21
CA MET A 127 11.57 2.42 -1.41
C MET A 127 11.53 1.09 -2.16
N THR A 128 10.39 0.74 -2.77
CA THR A 128 10.24 -0.53 -3.51
C THR A 128 11.07 -0.53 -4.80
N SER A 129 11.24 0.62 -5.47
CA SER A 129 12.13 0.74 -6.63
C SER A 129 13.60 0.41 -6.35
N LYS A 130 14.06 0.53 -5.10
CA LYS A 130 15.44 0.16 -4.72
C LYS A 130 15.64 -1.36 -4.59
N LEU A 131 14.54 -2.10 -4.54
CA LEU A 131 14.52 -3.55 -4.34
C LEU A 131 14.03 -4.30 -5.59
N SER A 132 13.32 -3.63 -6.50
CA SER A 132 13.01 -4.13 -7.84
C SER A 132 14.27 -4.07 -8.70
N PHE A 133 14.70 -5.21 -9.23
CA PHE A 133 15.82 -5.36 -10.15
C PHE A 133 15.37 -5.23 -11.60
#